data_AF-A0A093UKK1-F1
#
_entry.id   AF-A0A093UKK1-F1
#
_cell.length_a   1.000
_cell.length_b   1.000
_cell.length_c   1.000
_cell.angle_alpha   90.00
_cell.angle_beta   90.00
_cell.angle_gamma   90.00
#
_symmetry.space_group_name_H-M   'P 1'
#
loop_
_entity.id
_entity.type
_entity.pdbx_description
1 polymer ?
#
loop_
_entity_poly.entity_id
_entity_poly.type
_entity_poly.pdbx_seq_one_letter_code
_entity_poly.pdbx_strand_id
1 'polypeptide(L)'
;MRISFFKTVIYMDYFLKLSNDGYFKKNSLADRIAILAIYMPMAREEIASYINVWNTHGIRKQSHRINSINGQPNVLYHLSEDGIQDYGSKPDQVVLQTLLDEHNFELDEYLPLDTLNWCQQKLQSQGFERIKLEDLNEHGERTHFIAYLYLRDQINLHIATQSEPQLRECEKPTQEELHLQQDLQDVATDLTNQPWFSR
;
A
#
# COMPACT_ATOMS: atom_id res chain seq x y z
N MET A 1 -3.87 1.04 20.94
CA MET A 1 -2.90 1.14 19.84
C MET A 1 -1.99 -0.10 19.83
N ARG A 2 -2.55 -1.29 19.57
CA ARG A 2 -1.81 -2.57 19.51
C ARG A 2 -2.16 -3.39 18.25
N ILE A 3 -3.20 -3.00 17.51
CA ILE A 3 -3.80 -3.83 16.46
C ILE A 3 -2.99 -3.76 15.15
N SER A 4 -2.54 -2.56 14.73
CA SER A 4 -1.78 -2.38 13.49
C SER A 4 -0.37 -2.99 13.55
N PHE A 5 0.35 -2.80 14.66
CA PHE A 5 1.71 -3.36 14.82
C PHE A 5 1.74 -4.90 14.83
N PHE A 6 0.67 -5.54 15.31
CA PHE A 6 0.57 -7.00 15.36
C PHE A 6 0.47 -7.63 13.96
N LYS A 7 -0.25 -7.00 13.03
CA LYS A 7 -0.45 -7.55 11.67
C LYS A 7 0.81 -7.48 10.81
N THR A 8 1.61 -6.42 10.96
CA THR A 8 2.90 -6.30 10.25
C THR A 8 3.88 -7.42 10.64
N VAL A 9 3.91 -7.80 11.91
CA VAL A 9 4.74 -8.92 12.39
C VAL A 9 4.25 -10.24 11.81
N ILE A 10 2.93 -10.46 11.73
CA ILE A 10 2.35 -11.66 11.11
C ILE A 10 2.76 -11.77 9.63
N TYR A 11 2.73 -10.67 8.87
CA TYR A 11 3.21 -10.68 7.49
C TYR A 11 4.69 -11.03 7.39
N MET A 12 5.55 -10.44 8.22
CA MET A 12 6.98 -10.72 8.20
C MET A 12 7.28 -12.19 8.52
N ASP A 13 6.72 -12.73 9.59
CA ASP A 13 6.91 -14.12 9.98
C ASP A 13 6.43 -15.08 8.90
N TYR A 14 5.31 -14.75 8.26
CA TYR A 14 4.75 -15.53 7.17
C TYR A 14 5.63 -15.50 5.90
N PHE A 15 6.07 -14.33 5.44
CA PHE A 15 6.92 -14.23 4.25
C PHE A 15 8.30 -14.88 4.50
N LEU A 16 8.83 -14.79 5.71
CA LEU A 16 10.03 -15.52 6.12
C LEU A 16 9.81 -17.03 6.05
N LYS A 17 8.67 -17.52 6.55
CA LYS A 17 8.31 -18.94 6.47
C LYS A 17 8.17 -19.41 5.02
N LEU A 18 7.47 -18.67 4.17
CA LEU A 18 7.36 -18.97 2.73
C LEU A 18 8.71 -19.09 2.03
N SER A 19 9.65 -18.18 2.36
CA SER A 19 10.99 -18.20 1.80
C SER A 19 11.80 -19.38 2.31
N ASN A 20 11.69 -19.72 3.60
CA ASN A 20 12.42 -20.84 4.21
C ASN A 20 11.91 -22.20 3.71
N ASP A 21 10.60 -22.33 3.53
CA ASP A 21 9.97 -23.56 3.04
C ASP A 21 10.12 -23.74 1.51
N GLY A 22 10.70 -22.74 0.81
CA GLY A 22 10.94 -22.79 -0.64
C GLY A 22 9.70 -22.58 -1.50
N TYR A 23 8.58 -22.16 -0.90
CA TYR A 23 7.32 -21.85 -1.62
C TYR A 23 7.36 -20.53 -2.38
N PHE A 24 8.33 -19.66 -2.08
CA PHE A 24 8.54 -18.38 -2.75
C PHE A 24 9.93 -18.29 -3.35
N LYS A 25 10.01 -17.94 -4.63
CA LYS A 25 11.24 -17.65 -5.36
C LYS A 25 11.17 -16.24 -5.92
N LYS A 26 12.05 -15.35 -5.43
CA LYS A 26 12.13 -13.94 -5.90
C LYS A 26 12.26 -13.80 -7.42
N ASN A 27 12.94 -14.74 -8.08
CA ASN A 27 13.16 -14.71 -9.52
C ASN A 27 11.95 -15.20 -10.34
N SER A 28 10.97 -15.86 -9.70
CA SER A 28 9.75 -16.33 -10.35
C SER A 28 8.77 -15.18 -10.59
N LEU A 29 8.42 -14.92 -11.84
CA LEU A 29 7.38 -13.95 -12.21
C LEU A 29 6.02 -14.34 -11.62
N ALA A 30 5.69 -15.64 -11.65
CA ALA A 30 4.43 -16.14 -11.11
C ALA A 30 4.29 -15.85 -9.60
N ASP A 31 5.37 -16.05 -8.84
CA ASP A 31 5.35 -15.86 -7.39
C ASP A 31 5.21 -14.36 -7.04
N ARG A 32 5.88 -13.49 -7.80
CA ARG A 32 5.80 -12.03 -7.60
C ARG A 32 4.40 -11.51 -7.92
N ILE A 33 3.81 -11.89 -9.05
CA ILE A 33 2.44 -11.50 -9.41
C ILE A 33 1.44 -12.06 -8.39
N ALA A 34 1.57 -13.33 -7.99
CA ALA A 34 0.66 -13.95 -7.03
C ALA A 34 0.70 -13.26 -5.66
N ILE A 35 1.89 -12.90 -5.17
CA ILE A 35 2.02 -12.15 -3.92
C ILE A 35 1.38 -10.77 -4.06
N LEU A 36 1.69 -10.04 -5.13
CA LEU A 36 1.14 -8.70 -5.34
C LEU A 36 -0.38 -8.72 -5.39
N ALA A 37 -0.98 -9.62 -6.16
CA ALA A 37 -2.43 -9.71 -6.33
C ALA A 37 -3.19 -10.03 -5.03
N ILE A 38 -2.60 -10.82 -4.14
CA ILE A 38 -3.26 -11.26 -2.89
C ILE A 38 -2.95 -10.31 -1.74
N TYR A 39 -1.68 -9.96 -1.54
CA TYR A 39 -1.23 -9.25 -0.35
C TYR A 39 -1.32 -7.74 -0.45
N MET A 40 -1.19 -7.14 -1.64
CA MET A 40 -1.36 -5.68 -1.79
C MET A 40 -2.74 -5.19 -1.38
N PRO A 41 -3.87 -5.78 -1.85
CA PRO A 41 -5.19 -5.31 -1.42
C PRO A 41 -5.40 -5.47 0.08
N MET A 42 -4.93 -6.58 0.68
CA MET A 42 -5.00 -6.77 2.14
C MET A 42 -4.16 -5.71 2.88
N ALA A 43 -2.93 -5.47 2.45
CA ALA A 43 -2.06 -4.46 3.07
C ALA A 43 -2.65 -3.05 2.97
N ARG A 44 -3.21 -2.69 1.80
CA ARG A 44 -3.87 -1.40 1.59
C ARG A 44 -5.08 -1.21 2.48
N GLU A 45 -5.92 -2.23 2.62
CA GLU A 45 -7.09 -2.16 3.51
C GLU A 45 -6.66 -1.97 4.97
N GLU A 46 -5.61 -2.66 5.43
CA GLU A 46 -5.08 -2.49 6.79
C GLU A 46 -4.49 -1.09 7.03
N ILE A 47 -3.74 -0.55 6.05
CA ILE A 47 -3.19 0.80 6.12
C ILE A 47 -4.32 1.83 6.14
N ALA A 48 -5.29 1.71 5.23
CA ALA A 48 -6.44 2.61 5.17
C ALA A 48 -7.27 2.57 6.46
N SER A 49 -7.51 1.37 7.00
CA SER A 49 -8.19 1.17 8.28
C SER A 49 -7.42 1.83 9.43
N TYR A 50 -6.09 1.65 9.48
CA TYR A 50 -5.25 2.30 10.47
C TYR A 50 -5.34 3.82 10.38
N ILE A 51 -5.16 4.39 9.19
CA ILE A 51 -5.23 5.84 8.94
C ILE A 51 -6.60 6.37 9.41
N ASN A 52 -7.69 5.71 9.05
CA ASN A 52 -9.03 6.11 9.42
C ASN A 52 -9.22 6.12 10.96
N VAL A 53 -8.82 5.05 11.63
CA VAL A 53 -8.87 4.96 13.10
C VAL A 53 -8.05 6.07 13.75
N TRP A 54 -6.84 6.30 13.25
CA TRP A 54 -5.93 7.32 13.77
C TRP A 54 -6.48 8.73 13.60
N ASN A 55 -7.01 9.03 12.41
CA ASN A 55 -7.54 10.34 12.07
C ASN A 55 -8.88 10.64 12.76
N THR A 56 -9.60 9.61 13.21
CA THR A 56 -10.83 9.75 14.00
C THR A 56 -10.52 10.05 15.47
N HIS A 57 -9.37 9.65 15.99
CA HIS A 57 -9.04 9.85 17.40
C HIS A 57 -8.83 11.34 17.74
N GLY A 58 -9.53 11.81 18.78
CA GLY A 58 -9.38 13.18 19.26
C GLY A 58 -8.02 13.40 19.93
N ILE A 59 -7.29 14.41 19.45
CA ILE A 59 -6.10 14.96 20.10
C ILE A 59 -6.54 15.59 21.43
N ARG A 60 -6.09 14.99 22.53
CA ARG A 60 -6.42 15.47 23.87
C ARG A 60 -5.70 16.78 24.16
N LYS A 61 -6.40 17.71 24.81
CA LYS A 61 -5.81 18.95 25.32
C LYS A 61 -4.74 18.64 26.36
N GLN A 62 -3.51 19.11 26.11
CA GLN A 62 -2.41 19.00 27.06
C GLN A 62 -2.29 20.30 27.86
N SER A 63 -2.54 20.27 29.18
CA SER A 63 -2.63 21.50 29.99
C SER A 63 -1.31 22.30 30.05
N HIS A 64 -0.18 21.65 29.80
CA HIS A 64 1.16 22.27 29.83
C HIS A 64 1.65 22.74 28.44
N ARG A 65 0.84 22.57 27.39
CA ARG A 65 1.13 23.07 26.03
C ARG A 65 0.03 24.02 25.58
N ILE A 66 0.22 25.32 25.85
CA ILE A 66 -0.75 26.38 25.53
C ILE A 66 -1.07 26.43 24.03
N ASN A 67 -0.08 26.14 23.17
CA ASN A 67 -0.22 26.21 21.72
C ASN A 67 -0.66 24.88 21.07
N SER A 68 -1.02 23.86 21.85
CA SER A 68 -1.45 22.57 21.28
C SER A 68 -2.86 22.67 20.73
N ILE A 69 -3.01 22.52 19.42
CA ILE A 69 -4.31 22.44 18.77
C ILE A 69 -5.01 21.16 19.24
N ASN A 70 -6.20 21.30 19.82
CA ASN A 70 -7.06 20.19 20.22
C ASN A 70 -8.15 19.99 19.17
N GLY A 71 -8.52 18.74 18.91
CA GLY A 71 -9.48 18.41 17.87
C GLY A 71 -9.25 17.01 17.31
N GLN A 72 -10.06 16.60 16.33
CA GLN A 72 -9.81 15.38 15.58
C GLN A 72 -8.97 15.72 14.36
N PRO A 73 -7.87 14.99 14.06
CA PRO A 73 -7.05 15.24 12.89
C PRO A 73 -7.88 15.32 11.60
N ASN A 74 -8.85 14.42 11.42
CA ASN A 74 -9.71 14.42 10.24
C ASN A 74 -10.54 15.71 10.12
N VAL A 75 -11.03 16.25 11.23
CA VAL A 75 -11.80 17.51 11.27
C VAL A 75 -10.88 18.70 11.02
N LEU A 76 -9.70 18.70 11.62
CA LEU A 76 -8.72 19.78 11.43
C LEU A 76 -8.22 19.87 9.98
N TYR A 77 -8.12 18.74 9.27
CA TYR A 77 -7.72 18.69 7.86
C TYR A 77 -8.84 19.15 6.92
N HIS A 78 -10.08 18.73 7.15
CA HIS A 78 -11.17 18.95 6.17
C HIS A 78 -12.05 20.16 6.49
N LEU A 79 -12.00 20.67 7.72
CA LEU A 79 -12.86 21.75 8.22
C LEU A 79 -12.03 22.88 8.82
N SER A 80 -10.86 23.14 8.24
CA SER A 80 -10.05 24.34 8.50
C SER A 80 -10.91 25.59 8.26
N GLU A 81 -10.79 26.61 9.11
CA GLU A 81 -11.50 27.87 8.92
C GLU A 81 -11.16 28.48 7.55
N ASP A 82 -12.14 29.13 6.91
CA ASP A 82 -11.97 29.78 5.61
C ASP A 82 -10.77 30.74 5.64
N GLY A 83 -9.71 30.40 4.89
CA GLY A 83 -8.46 31.16 4.81
C GLY A 83 -7.23 30.48 5.40
N ILE A 84 -7.38 29.36 6.11
CA ILE A 84 -6.25 28.52 6.56
C ILE A 84 -5.89 27.55 5.42
N GLN A 85 -4.78 27.82 4.73
CA GLN A 85 -4.25 26.96 3.69
C GLN A 85 -3.35 25.86 4.30
N ASP A 86 -3.62 24.60 3.98
CA ASP A 86 -2.90 23.41 4.50
C ASP A 86 -1.44 23.28 4.02
N TYR A 87 -0.97 24.21 3.21
CA TYR A 87 0.37 24.20 2.67
C TYR A 87 1.24 25.26 3.37
N GLY A 88 2.41 24.86 3.87
CA GLY A 88 3.43 25.79 4.37
C GLY A 88 3.86 26.83 3.32
N SER A 89 3.67 26.53 2.03
CA SER A 89 3.72 27.47 0.90
C SER A 89 2.88 26.93 -0.26
N LYS A 90 2.11 27.78 -0.96
CA LYS A 90 1.28 27.34 -2.08
C LYS A 90 2.17 26.75 -3.19
N PRO A 91 1.98 25.47 -3.58
CA PRO A 91 2.76 24.89 -4.66
C PRO A 91 2.49 25.64 -5.95
N ASP A 92 3.54 25.81 -6.77
CA ASP A 92 3.40 26.44 -8.09
C ASP A 92 2.45 25.58 -8.94
N GLN A 93 1.31 26.17 -9.27
CA GLN A 93 0.20 25.48 -9.89
C GLN A 93 0.50 25.12 -11.35
N VAL A 94 1.42 25.86 -11.99
CA VAL A 94 1.88 25.57 -13.35
C VAL A 94 2.80 24.35 -13.30
N VAL A 95 3.79 24.34 -12.40
CA VAL A 95 4.72 23.21 -12.22
C VAL A 95 3.96 21.94 -11.83
N LEU A 96 3.00 22.04 -10.91
CA LEU A 96 2.19 20.90 -10.48
C LEU A 96 1.39 20.29 -11.65
N GLN A 97 0.76 21.12 -12.49
CA GLN A 97 0.00 20.61 -13.63
C GLN A 97 0.92 20.01 -14.70
N THR A 98 2.06 20.63 -14.98
CA THR A 98 3.06 20.06 -15.89
C THR A 98 3.52 18.68 -15.41
N LEU A 99 3.79 18.53 -14.11
CA LEU A 99 4.19 17.24 -13.54
C LEU A 99 3.06 16.20 -13.63
N LEU A 100 1.80 16.58 -13.36
CA LEU A 100 0.65 15.66 -13.48
C LEU A 100 0.37 15.25 -14.93
N ASP A 101 0.56 16.15 -15.89
CA ASP A 101 0.36 15.89 -17.32
C ASP A 101 1.52 15.08 -17.93
N GLU A 102 2.77 15.32 -17.51
CA GLU A 102 3.96 14.57 -17.95
C GLU A 102 3.97 13.16 -17.37
N HIS A 103 3.45 13.01 -16.15
CA HIS A 103 3.48 11.77 -15.41
C HIS A 103 2.05 11.25 -15.20
N ASN A 104 1.58 10.45 -16.15
CA ASN A 104 0.39 9.61 -15.99
C ASN A 104 0.65 8.43 -15.02
N PHE A 105 1.35 8.68 -13.91
CA PHE A 105 1.66 7.71 -12.89
C PHE A 105 0.45 7.55 -11.97
N GLU A 106 -0.24 6.44 -12.11
CA GLU A 106 -1.14 5.98 -11.06
C GLU A 106 -0.28 5.43 -9.92
N LEU A 107 -0.03 6.24 -8.89
CA LEU A 107 0.77 5.89 -7.70
C LEU A 107 0.26 4.61 -7.00
N ASP A 108 -1.02 4.32 -7.20
CA ASP A 108 -1.69 3.14 -6.68
C ASP A 108 -1.67 1.94 -7.64
N GLU A 109 -1.03 2.02 -8.81
CA GLU A 109 -0.88 0.88 -9.70
C GLU A 109 0.29 0.00 -9.24
N TYR A 110 -0.02 -1.25 -8.86
CA TYR A 110 0.97 -2.24 -8.41
C TYR A 110 1.05 -3.47 -9.33
N LEU A 111 0.01 -3.65 -10.15
CA LEU A 111 -0.04 -4.61 -11.25
C LEU A 111 -0.79 -3.93 -12.40
N PRO A 112 -0.41 -4.21 -13.66
CA PRO A 112 -1.17 -3.74 -14.81
C PRO A 112 -2.62 -4.18 -14.69
N LEU A 113 -3.55 -3.29 -15.04
CA LEU A 113 -4.99 -3.54 -14.89
C LEU A 113 -5.44 -4.88 -15.49
N ASP A 114 -4.88 -5.27 -16.64
CA ASP A 114 -5.17 -6.55 -17.29
C ASP A 114 -4.73 -7.76 -16.45
N THR A 115 -3.54 -7.70 -15.85
CA THR A 115 -2.99 -8.77 -15.01
C THR A 115 -3.79 -8.88 -13.72
N LEU A 116 -4.13 -7.72 -13.13
CA LEU A 116 -4.94 -7.65 -11.91
C LEU A 116 -6.34 -8.23 -12.13
N ASN A 117 -7.02 -7.82 -13.20
CA ASN A 117 -8.35 -8.34 -13.55
C ASN A 117 -8.32 -9.85 -13.80
N TRP A 118 -7.29 -10.36 -14.48
CA TRP A 118 -7.12 -11.79 -14.70
C TRP A 118 -6.96 -12.54 -13.37
N CYS A 119 -6.11 -12.04 -12.46
CA CYS A 119 -5.92 -12.64 -11.14
C CYS A 119 -7.23 -12.63 -10.33
N GLN A 120 -7.96 -11.51 -10.33
CA GLN A 120 -9.23 -11.39 -9.62
C GLN A 120 -10.29 -12.35 -10.17
N GLN A 121 -10.41 -12.48 -11.49
CA GLN A 121 -11.33 -13.43 -12.12
C GLN A 121 -11.03 -14.87 -11.72
N LYS A 122 -9.74 -15.25 -11.68
CA LYS A 122 -9.33 -16.60 -11.25
C LYS A 122 -9.65 -16.85 -9.79
N LEU A 123 -9.40 -15.89 -8.91
CA LEU A 123 -9.73 -15.98 -7.49
C LEU A 123 -11.25 -16.09 -7.26
N GLN A 124 -12.05 -15.25 -7.94
CA GLN A 124 -13.51 -15.29 -7.88
C GLN A 124 -14.06 -16.63 -8.38
N SER A 125 -13.49 -17.19 -9.45
CA SER A 125 -13.95 -18.49 -9.99
C SER A 125 -13.78 -19.66 -9.01
N GLN A 126 -12.87 -19.56 -8.04
CA GLN A 126 -12.67 -20.54 -6.97
C GLN A 126 -13.43 -20.21 -5.68
N GLY A 127 -14.16 -19.10 -5.64
CA GLY A 127 -14.87 -18.63 -4.45
C GLY A 127 -13.98 -17.90 -3.44
N PHE A 128 -12.77 -17.48 -3.82
CA PHE A 128 -11.92 -16.63 -2.98
C PHE A 128 -12.32 -15.16 -3.13
N GLU A 129 -13.47 -14.79 -2.55
CA GLU A 129 -13.90 -13.39 -2.48
C GLU A 129 -13.43 -12.74 -1.17
N ARG A 130 -12.67 -11.64 -1.27
CA ARG A 130 -12.16 -10.84 -0.13
C ARG A 130 -11.47 -11.67 0.96
N ILE A 131 -10.30 -12.19 0.61
CA ILE A 131 -9.41 -12.92 1.50
C ILE A 131 -8.93 -12.02 2.65
N LYS A 132 -9.04 -12.46 3.90
CA LYS A 132 -8.41 -11.81 5.05
C LYS A 132 -7.27 -12.63 5.63
N LEU A 133 -6.43 -11.97 6.42
CA LEU A 133 -5.29 -12.60 7.08
C LEU A 133 -5.71 -13.65 8.13
N GLU A 134 -6.84 -13.39 8.77
CA GLU A 134 -7.36 -14.17 9.89
C GLU A 134 -8.17 -15.40 9.44
N ASP A 135 -8.60 -15.42 8.17
CA ASP A 135 -9.47 -16.46 7.64
C ASP A 135 -8.77 -17.83 7.61
N LEU A 136 -9.50 -18.83 8.10
CA LEU A 136 -9.11 -20.23 8.11
C LEU A 136 -10.12 -21.02 7.28
N ASN A 137 -9.62 -22.00 6.53
CA ASN A 137 -10.48 -22.96 5.85
C ASN A 137 -11.04 -24.00 6.84
N GLU A 138 -11.88 -24.90 6.33
CA GLU A 138 -12.46 -26.02 7.09
C GLU A 138 -11.40 -26.96 7.71
N HIS A 139 -10.17 -26.93 7.20
CA HIS A 139 -9.03 -27.73 7.66
C HIS A 139 -8.10 -26.98 8.64
N GLY A 140 -8.41 -25.73 9.00
CA GLY A 140 -7.59 -24.90 9.89
C GLY A 140 -6.33 -24.31 9.23
N GLU A 141 -6.26 -24.33 7.90
CA GLU A 141 -5.21 -23.69 7.11
C GLU A 141 -5.60 -22.27 6.71
N ARG A 142 -4.61 -21.41 6.50
CA ARG A 142 -4.83 -20.01 6.14
C ARG A 142 -5.38 -19.89 4.72
N THR A 143 -6.54 -19.27 4.55
CA THR A 143 -7.20 -19.11 3.25
C THR A 143 -6.31 -18.36 2.24
N HIS A 144 -5.58 -17.34 2.69
CA HIS A 144 -4.65 -16.60 1.84
C HIS A 144 -3.48 -17.44 1.31
N PHE A 145 -3.02 -18.43 2.08
CA PHE A 145 -1.93 -19.31 1.63
C PHE A 145 -2.40 -20.26 0.53
N ILE A 146 -3.60 -20.81 0.66
CA ILE A 146 -4.20 -21.69 -0.35
C ILE A 146 -4.48 -20.90 -1.63
N ALA A 147 -5.07 -19.71 -1.50
CA ALA A 147 -5.29 -18.82 -2.63
C ALA A 147 -3.97 -18.46 -3.34
N TYR A 148 -2.90 -18.24 -2.57
CA TYR A 148 -1.56 -17.98 -3.12
C TYR A 148 -1.02 -19.16 -3.92
N LEU A 149 -1.05 -20.37 -3.35
CA LEU A 149 -0.59 -21.57 -4.05
C LEU A 149 -1.40 -21.83 -5.33
N TYR A 150 -2.72 -21.72 -5.23
CA TYR A 150 -3.61 -21.86 -6.38
C TYR A 150 -3.29 -20.84 -7.47
N LEU A 151 -3.23 -19.56 -7.13
CA LEU A 151 -3.01 -18.49 -8.10
C LEU A 151 -1.63 -18.62 -8.75
N ARG A 152 -0.60 -18.95 -7.97
CA ARG A 152 0.75 -19.20 -8.48
C ARG A 152 0.76 -20.33 -9.51
N ASP A 153 0.09 -21.44 -9.22
CA ASP A 153 0.05 -22.59 -10.13
C ASP A 153 -0.73 -22.24 -11.41
N GLN A 154 -1.82 -21.48 -11.31
CA GLN A 154 -2.56 -20.97 -12.48
C GLN A 154 -1.71 -20.02 -13.33
N ILE A 155 -0.96 -19.11 -12.71
CA ILE A 155 -0.07 -18.19 -13.44
C ILE A 155 1.05 -18.96 -14.13
N ASN A 156 1.65 -19.96 -13.47
CA ASN A 156 2.67 -20.81 -14.09
C ASN A 156 2.12 -21.57 -15.31
N LEU A 157 0.91 -22.12 -15.21
CA LEU A 157 0.24 -22.76 -16.35
C LEU A 157 -0.02 -21.75 -17.48
N HIS A 158 -0.53 -20.55 -17.14
CA HIS A 158 -0.80 -19.51 -18.12
C HIS A 158 0.47 -19.06 -18.86
N ILE A 159 1.57 -18.83 -18.14
CA ILE A 159 2.89 -18.50 -18.69
C ILE A 159 3.39 -19.63 -19.59
N ALA A 160 3.25 -20.89 -19.18
CA ALA A 160 3.66 -22.04 -19.97
C ALA A 160 2.86 -22.18 -21.27
N THR A 161 1.57 -21.83 -21.26
CA THR A 161 0.70 -21.85 -22.45
C THR A 161 0.87 -20.64 -23.37
N GLN A 162 1.63 -19.61 -22.96
CA GLN A 162 1.82 -18.35 -23.70
C GLN A 162 0.51 -17.68 -24.14
N SER A 163 -0.55 -17.84 -23.34
CA SER A 163 -1.89 -17.32 -23.63
C SER A 163 -1.97 -15.81 -23.33
N GLU A 164 -2.87 -15.10 -24.03
CA GLU A 164 -3.20 -13.71 -23.68
C GLU A 164 -4.18 -13.67 -22.48
N PRO A 165 -4.11 -12.63 -21.61
CA PRO A 165 -3.17 -11.51 -21.61
C PRO A 165 -1.78 -11.92 -21.12
N GLN A 166 -0.75 -11.18 -21.55
CA GLN A 166 0.60 -11.37 -21.04
C GLN A 166 0.70 -10.84 -19.62
N LEU A 167 0.77 -11.77 -18.66
CA LEU A 167 0.88 -11.42 -17.24
C LEU A 167 2.24 -10.78 -16.98
N ARG A 168 2.23 -9.54 -16.48
CA ARG A 168 3.43 -8.74 -16.23
C ARG A 168 3.29 -8.00 -14.90
N GLU A 169 4.43 -7.57 -14.36
CA GLU A 169 4.48 -6.60 -13.26
C GLU A 169 4.49 -5.18 -13.83
N CYS A 170 4.08 -4.19 -13.04
CA CYS A 170 4.31 -2.79 -13.40
C CYS A 170 5.82 -2.54 -13.51
N GLU A 171 6.19 -1.62 -14.39
CA GLU A 171 7.57 -1.20 -14.51
C GLU A 171 8.02 -0.62 -13.17
N LYS A 172 9.16 -1.12 -12.68
CA LYS A 172 9.74 -0.56 -11.46
C LYS A 172 10.22 0.85 -11.79
N PRO A 173 10.04 1.81 -10.88
CA PRO A 173 10.57 3.14 -11.11
C PRO A 173 12.06 3.04 -11.43
N THR A 174 12.47 3.72 -12.49
CA THR A 174 13.84 3.79 -12.99
C THR A 174 14.74 4.37 -11.88
N GLN A 175 16.05 4.09 -11.88
CA GLN A 175 16.96 4.69 -10.89
C GLN A 175 16.84 6.22 -10.81
N GLU A 176 16.55 6.88 -11.93
CA GLU A 176 16.31 8.32 -12.00
C GLU A 176 15.05 8.74 -11.22
N GLU A 177 13.97 7.98 -11.32
CA GLU A 177 12.72 8.19 -10.58
C GLU A 177 12.88 7.91 -9.08
N LEU A 178 13.72 6.93 -8.72
CA LEU A 178 14.09 6.64 -7.34
C LEU A 178 14.92 7.77 -6.72
N HIS A 179 15.81 8.39 -7.50
CA HIS A 179 16.60 9.55 -7.05
C HIS A 179 15.68 10.77 -6.87
N LEU A 180 14.73 11.01 -7.78
CA LEU A 180 13.72 12.06 -7.62
C LEU A 180 12.84 11.83 -6.39
N GLN A 181 12.45 10.59 -6.11
CA GLN A 181 11.72 10.25 -4.88
C GLN A 181 12.56 10.53 -3.64
N GLN A 182 13.85 10.16 -3.64
CA GLN A 182 14.76 10.42 -2.54
C GLN A 182 14.96 11.92 -2.32
N ASP A 183 15.15 12.70 -3.38
CA ASP A 183 15.30 14.15 -3.33
C ASP A 183 14.03 14.82 -2.79
N LEU A 184 12.84 14.36 -3.19
CA LEU A 184 11.57 14.83 -2.63
C LEU A 184 11.40 14.45 -1.15
N GLN A 185 11.87 13.27 -0.76
CA GLN A 185 11.86 12.80 0.63
C GLN A 185 12.84 13.60 1.51
N ASP A 186 13.99 13.97 0.95
CA ASP A 186 15.03 14.77 1.60
C ASP A 186 14.56 16.23 1.76
N VAL A 187 13.90 16.80 0.75
CA VAL A 187 13.21 18.10 0.86
C VAL A 187 12.09 18.06 1.90
N ALA A 188 11.29 16.99 1.92
CA ALA A 188 10.24 16.84 2.93
C ALA A 188 10.82 16.71 4.35
N THR A 189 11.92 15.98 4.52
CA THR A 189 12.59 15.84 5.82
C THR A 189 13.29 17.12 6.26
N ASP A 190 13.87 17.89 5.34
CA ASP A 190 14.41 19.23 5.61
C ASP A 190 13.31 20.22 6.02
N LEU A 191 12.12 20.13 5.43
CA LEU A 191 10.95 20.90 5.87
C LEU A 191 10.52 20.53 7.29
N THR A 192 10.62 19.25 7.68
CA THR A 192 10.33 18.81 9.06
C THR A 192 11.44 19.12 10.06
N ASN A 193 12.69 19.29 9.61
CA ASN A 193 13.83 19.67 10.44
C ASN A 193 13.96 21.19 10.64
N GLN A 194 13.04 21.98 10.06
CA GLN A 194 13.02 23.42 10.30
C GLN A 194 12.67 23.74 11.77
N PRO A 195 13.27 24.81 12.36
CA PRO A 195 13.22 25.09 13.79
C PRO A 195 11.82 25.36 14.35
N TRP A 196 10.80 25.54 13.50
CA TRP A 196 9.40 25.70 13.90
C TRP A 196 8.65 24.38 14.14
N PHE A 197 9.17 23.23 13.65
CA PHE A 197 8.66 21.89 13.99
C PHE A 197 9.28 21.30 15.28
N SER A 198 10.39 21.89 15.77
CA SER A 198 11.03 21.49 17.03
C SER A 198 10.35 22.14 18.26
N ARG A 199 9.17 21.66 18.68
CA ARG A 199 8.59 21.93 20.03
C ARG A 199 7.74 20.78 20.61
#